data_AF-A0A969LHK9-F1
#
_entry.id   AF-A0A969LHK9-F1
#
_cell.length_a   1.000
_cell.length_b   1.000
_cell.length_c   1.000
_cell.angle_alpha   90.00
_cell.angle_beta   90.00
_cell.angle_gamma   90.00
#
_symmetry.space_group_name_H-M   'P 1'
#
loop_
_entity.id
_entity.type
_entity.pdbx_description
1 polymer ?
#
loop_
_entity_poly.entity_id
_entity_poly.type
_entity_poly.pdbx_seq_one_letter_code
_entity_poly.pdbx_strand_id
1 'polypeptide(L)'
;MNRFAGIVFGLLMLPAAAAAQEFKAGGMTVVAPWARATPGGAKVGGAYLELKASAGAGDRLVSVSSTAAGTVEIHEHINEGGVM
;
A
#
# COMPACT_ATOMS: atom_id res chain seq x y z
N MET A 1 35.70 -2.27 -31.97
CA MET A 1 34.23 -2.18 -31.90
C MET A 1 33.61 -2.62 -30.55
N ASN A 2 34.28 -3.44 -29.72
CA ASN A 2 33.62 -4.11 -28.58
C ASN A 2 33.53 -3.28 -27.27
N ARG A 3 34.03 -2.05 -27.24
CA ARG A 3 34.00 -1.21 -26.02
C ARG A 3 32.70 -0.41 -25.90
N PHE A 4 32.08 -0.08 -27.03
CA PHE A 4 30.78 0.58 -27.10
C PHE A 4 29.62 -0.37 -26.73
N ALA A 5 29.74 -1.67 -27.08
CA ALA A 5 28.76 -2.68 -26.72
C ALA A 5 28.64 -2.89 -25.19
N GLY A 6 29.75 -2.77 -24.45
CA GLY A 6 29.75 -2.92 -22.99
C GLY A 6 29.09 -1.75 -22.23
N ILE A 7 29.22 -0.52 -22.76
CA ILE A 7 28.63 0.68 -22.16
C ILE A 7 27.10 0.70 -22.33
N VAL A 8 26.60 0.25 -23.49
CA VAL A 8 25.14 0.14 -23.72
C VAL A 8 24.51 -0.95 -22.86
N PHE A 9 25.20 -2.07 -22.63
CA PHE A 9 24.71 -3.14 -21.75
C PHE A 9 24.68 -2.74 -20.26
N GLY A 10 25.66 -1.95 -19.80
CA GLY A 10 25.72 -1.45 -18.42
C GLY A 10 24.63 -0.43 -18.06
N LEU A 11 24.18 0.37 -19.03
CA LEU A 11 23.12 1.38 -18.82
C LEU A 11 21.71 0.76 -18.73
N LEU A 12 21.53 -0.47 -19.24
CA LEU A 12 20.27 -1.23 -19.19
C LEU A 12 20.06 -1.98 -17.86
N MET A 13 21.07 -2.02 -16.99
CA MET A 13 21.06 -2.73 -15.70
C MET A 13 20.99 -1.78 -14.50
N LEU A 14 20.51 -0.54 -14.68
CA LEU A 14 20.15 0.30 -13.55
C LEU A 14 18.94 -0.34 -12.86
N PRO A 15 19.06 -0.75 -11.57
CA PRO A 15 17.90 -1.26 -10.84
C PRO A 15 16.90 -0.11 -10.77
N ALA A 16 15.75 -0.28 -11.42
CA ALA A 16 14.62 0.59 -11.21
C ALA A 16 14.28 0.50 -9.73
N ALA A 17 14.56 1.55 -8.96
CA ALA A 17 14.16 1.61 -7.56
C ALA A 17 12.63 1.48 -7.53
N ALA A 18 12.14 0.32 -7.10
CA ALA A 18 10.73 0.10 -6.86
C ALA A 18 10.32 1.01 -5.70
N ALA A 19 9.65 2.12 -6.00
CA ALA A 19 9.13 3.02 -4.99
C ALA A 19 7.89 2.37 -4.35
N ALA A 20 8.07 1.73 -3.19
CA ALA A 20 6.95 1.32 -2.35
C ALA A 20 6.30 2.60 -1.78
N GLN A 21 4.99 2.74 -1.96
CA GLN A 21 4.24 3.86 -1.39
C GLN A 21 4.10 3.65 0.12
N GLU A 22 4.83 4.44 0.90
CA GLU A 22 4.76 4.43 2.36
C GLU A 22 4.43 5.82 2.90
N PHE A 23 3.54 5.87 3.89
CA PHE A 23 3.18 7.10 4.59
C PHE A 23 3.34 6.90 6.08
N LYS A 24 4.09 7.79 6.75
CA LYS A 24 4.42 7.68 8.17
C LYS A 24 3.70 8.75 8.98
N ALA A 25 3.14 8.37 10.11
CA ALA A 25 2.54 9.27 11.08
C ALA A 25 2.82 8.73 12.50
N GLY A 26 3.61 9.46 13.29
CA GLY A 26 4.03 8.99 14.61
C GLY A 26 4.74 7.63 14.54
N GLY A 27 4.30 6.68 15.36
CA GLY A 27 4.80 5.30 15.36
C GLY A 27 4.13 4.38 14.32
N MET A 28 3.26 4.90 13.46
CA MET A 28 2.50 4.12 12.48
C MET A 28 2.98 4.36 11.05
N THR A 29 2.95 3.30 10.23
CA THR A 29 3.26 3.35 8.79
C THR A 29 2.13 2.71 7.99
N VAL A 30 1.57 3.46 7.04
CA VAL A 30 0.68 2.94 5.99
C VAL A 30 1.55 2.44 4.84
N VAL A 31 1.37 1.19 4.43
CA VAL A 31 2.16 0.56 3.36
C VAL A 31 1.26 0.17 2.20
N ALA A 32 1.71 0.53 0.99
CA ALA A 32 1.12 0.17 -0.30
C ALA A 32 -0.42 0.27 -0.36
N PRO A 33 -1.01 1.42 0.00
CA PRO A 33 -2.46 1.59 -0.08
C PRO A 33 -2.92 1.54 -1.53
N TRP A 34 -4.01 0.82 -1.79
CA TRP A 34 -4.60 0.70 -3.12
C TRP A 34 -6.11 0.53 -3.05
N ALA A 35 -6.79 0.83 -4.14
CA ALA A 35 -8.21 0.59 -4.29
C ALA A 35 -8.48 -0.24 -5.54
N ARG A 36 -9.43 -1.16 -5.45
CA ARG A 36 -9.89 -1.89 -6.62
C ARG A 36 -10.86 -1.02 -7.42
N ALA A 37 -10.69 -0.96 -8.73
CA ALA A 37 -11.65 -0.31 -9.61
C ALA A 37 -13.05 -0.89 -9.37
N THR A 38 -14.01 0.00 -9.13
CA THR A 38 -15.40 -0.41 -8.85
C THR A 38 -16.03 -0.94 -10.15
N PRO A 39 -16.59 -2.16 -10.16
CA PRO A 39 -17.26 -2.70 -11.34
C PRO A 39 -18.42 -1.80 -11.81
N GLY A 40 -18.68 -1.77 -13.12
CA GLY A 40 -19.80 -1.01 -13.67
C GLY A 40 -21.13 -1.41 -13.04
N GLY A 41 -21.89 -0.42 -12.56
CA GLY A 41 -23.18 -0.63 -11.89
C GLY A 41 -23.10 -0.95 -10.39
N ALA A 42 -21.92 -1.28 -9.85
CA ALA A 42 -21.73 -1.42 -8.41
C ALA A 42 -21.61 -0.04 -7.75
N LYS A 43 -22.25 0.13 -6.59
CA LYS A 43 -22.22 1.39 -5.82
C LYS A 43 -21.17 1.40 -4.71
N VAL A 44 -20.61 0.23 -4.38
CA VAL A 44 -19.65 0.04 -3.29
C VAL A 44 -18.35 -0.51 -3.87
N GLY A 45 -17.25 0.16 -3.57
CA GLY A 45 -15.89 -0.25 -3.90
C GLY A 45 -15.11 -0.72 -2.68
N GLY A 46 -13.86 -1.14 -2.88
CA GLY A 46 -12.97 -1.58 -1.81
C GLY A 46 -11.60 -0.92 -1.91
N ALA A 47 -11.10 -0.47 -0.77
CA ALA A 47 -9.72 0.00 -0.59
C ALA A 47 -9.02 -0.85 0.46
N TYR A 48 -7.72 -1.07 0.26
CA TYR A 48 -6.88 -1.94 1.06
C TYR A 48 -5.57 -1.25 1.34
N LEU A 49 -5.03 -1.47 2.52
CA LEU A 49 -3.73 -0.97 2.95
C LEU A 49 -3.21 -1.87 4.05
N GLU A 50 -1.91 -1.79 4.31
CA GLU A 50 -1.30 -2.39 5.50
C GLU A 50 -0.95 -1.27 6.50
N LEU A 51 -1.28 -1.47 7.78
CA LEU A 51 -0.85 -0.61 8.88
C LEU A 51 0.20 -1.34 9.71
N LYS A 52 1.39 -0.74 9.82
CA LYS A 52 2.48 -1.24 10.66
C LYS A 52 2.70 -0.34 11.86
N ALA A 53 2.70 -0.97 13.03
CA ALA A 53 3.06 -0.35 14.30
C ALA A 53 4.56 -0.51 14.57
N SER A 54 5.21 0.55 15.02
CA SER A 54 6.55 0.47 15.61
C SER A 54 6.51 -0.28 16.94
N ALA A 55 7.62 -0.88 17.36
CA ALA A 55 7.70 -1.57 18.64
C ALA A 55 7.30 -0.64 19.80
N GLY A 56 6.34 -1.08 20.63
CA GLY A 56 5.80 -0.29 21.74
C GLY A 56 4.81 0.81 21.36
N ALA A 57 4.55 1.04 20.07
CA ALA A 57 3.55 1.99 19.60
C ALA A 57 2.22 1.26 19.37
N GLY A 58 1.39 1.14 20.42
CA GLY A 58 0.00 0.73 20.25
C GLY A 58 -0.85 1.90 19.75
N ASP A 59 -1.68 1.68 18.74
CA ASP A 59 -2.68 2.65 18.26
C ASP A 59 -3.87 1.90 17.64
N ARG A 60 -4.94 2.63 17.33
CA ARG A 60 -6.16 2.08 16.75
C ARG A 60 -6.64 2.93 15.57
N LEU A 61 -6.89 2.28 14.43
CA LEU A 61 -7.59 2.92 13.32
C LEU A 61 -9.08 3.10 13.68
N VAL A 62 -9.49 4.33 13.95
CA VAL A 62 -10.88 4.63 14.38
C VAL A 62 -11.75 5.25 13.29
N SER A 63 -11.14 5.78 12.22
CA SER A 63 -11.86 6.46 11.14
C SER A 63 -11.07 6.49 9.85
N VAL A 64 -11.77 6.50 8.72
CA VAL A 64 -11.23 6.75 7.37
C VAL A 64 -12.18 7.69 6.64
N SER A 65 -11.65 8.57 5.79
CA SER A 65 -12.44 9.47 4.94
C SER A 65 -11.92 9.46 3.51
N SER A 66 -12.80 9.66 2.53
CA SER A 66 -12.43 9.76 1.13
C SER A 66 -13.32 10.77 0.41
N THR A 67 -12.76 11.53 -0.53
CA THR A 67 -13.54 12.39 -1.43
C THR A 67 -14.24 11.60 -2.53
N ALA A 68 -13.86 10.33 -2.74
CA ALA A 68 -14.44 9.46 -3.76
C ALA A 68 -15.74 8.76 -3.31
N ALA A 69 -16.09 8.80 -2.03
CA ALA A 69 -17.27 8.14 -1.47
C ALA A 69 -17.95 9.02 -0.41
N GLY A 70 -19.28 9.03 -0.38
CA GLY A 70 -20.04 9.76 0.64
C GLY A 70 -19.94 9.14 2.04
N THR A 71 -19.69 7.83 2.12
CA THR A 71 -19.51 7.06 3.36
C THR A 71 -18.34 6.10 3.19
N VAL A 72 -17.58 5.89 4.26
CA VAL A 72 -16.50 4.89 4.33
C VAL A 72 -16.70 4.03 5.58
N GLU A 73 -16.55 2.73 5.44
CA GLU A 73 -16.68 1.76 6.53
C GLU A 73 -15.36 0.98 6.68
N ILE A 74 -14.98 0.68 7.92
CA ILE A 74 -13.79 -0.13 8.24
C ILE A 74 -14.26 -1.55 8.50
N HIS A 75 -13.77 -2.51 7.71
CA HIS A 75 -14.06 -3.93 7.91
C HIS A 75 -12.85 -4.59 8.57
N GLU A 76 -13.02 -5.06 9.81
CA GLU A 76 -11.98 -5.71 10.59
C GLU A 76 -12.16 -7.23 10.55
N HIS A 77 -11.08 -7.95 10.23
CA HIS A 77 -10.97 -9.39 10.36
C HIS A 77 -9.68 -9.69 11.13
N ILE A 78 -9.78 -10.34 12.28
CA ILE A 78 -8.63 -10.67 13.12
C ILE A 78 -8.33 -12.14 12.91
N ASN A 79 -7.12 -12.45 12.43
CA ASN A 79 -6.62 -13.82 12.49
C ASN A 79 -5.70 -13.95 13.70
N GLU A 80 -6.20 -14.55 14.78
CA GLU A 80 -5.43 -14.78 16.00
C GLU A 80 -5.33 -16.28 16.25
N GLY A 81 -4.09 -16.79 16.37
CA GLY A 81 -3.86 -18.21 16.61
C GLY A 81 -4.34 -19.14 15.48
N GLY A 82 -4.49 -18.62 14.25
CA GLY A 82 -4.97 -19.39 13.09
C GLY A 82 -6.50 -19.46 12.97
N VAL A 83 -7.25 -18.77 13.84
CA VAL A 83 -8.71 -18.66 13.79
C VAL A 83 -9.08 -17.26 13.28
N MET A 84 -10.01 -17.23 12.33
CA MET A 84 -10.57 -16.01 11.73
C MET A 84 -11.78 -15.49 12.52
#